data_AF-A0A087W0A2-F1
#
_entry.id   AF-A0A087W0A2-F1
#
_cell.length_a   1.000
_cell.length_b   1.000
_cell.length_c   1.000
_cell.angle_alpha   90.00
_cell.angle_beta   90.00
_cell.angle_gamma   90.00
#
_symmetry.space_group_name_H-M   'P 1'
#
loop_
_entity.id
_entity.type
_entity.pdbx_description
1 polymer ?
#
loop_
_entity_poly.entity_id
_entity_poly.type
_entity_poly.pdbx_seq_one_letter_code
_entity_poly.pdbx_strand_id
1 'polypeptide(L)'
;MDACAREAIVLWGVALLNILAFVKDGWPCGKIYSQVCLRTSNAIPLVVNLLLTAIGFSLIAAIVETVALFLGLISKSSHKLLFISKVLICLVANLDLFIIFFYYNHLTVRFWSHIIIAVCAGMALAIAIIKFFANTKGG
;
A
#
# COMPACT_ATOMS: atom_id res chain seq x y z
N MET A 1 -7.13 20.86 9.48
CA MET A 1 -6.52 19.98 8.48
C MET A 1 -7.61 19.12 7.85
N ASP A 2 -7.83 19.30 6.55
CA ASP A 2 -8.93 18.68 5.81
C ASP A 2 -8.76 17.15 5.73
N ALA A 3 -9.87 16.41 5.65
CA ALA A 3 -9.84 14.94 5.63
C ALA A 3 -8.99 14.40 4.47
N CYS A 4 -9.11 15.01 3.29
CA CYS A 4 -8.34 14.68 2.08
C CYS A 4 -6.81 14.87 2.31
N ALA A 5 -6.42 15.92 3.03
CA ALA A 5 -5.01 16.18 3.35
C ALA A 5 -4.42 15.08 4.26
N ARG A 6 -5.19 14.63 5.25
CA ARG A 6 -4.79 13.53 6.15
C ARG A 6 -4.60 12.23 5.36
N GLU A 7 -5.55 11.91 4.50
CA GLU A 7 -5.52 10.68 3.70
C GLU A 7 -4.33 10.67 2.74
N ALA A 8 -4.07 11.78 2.04
CA ALA A 8 -2.90 11.92 1.19
C ALA A 8 -1.59 11.70 1.96
N ILE A 9 -1.44 12.30 3.15
CA ILE A 9 -0.26 12.10 4.01
C ILE A 9 -0.07 10.63 4.37
N VAL A 10 -1.14 9.92 4.77
CA VAL A 10 -1.04 8.51 5.13
C VAL A 10 -0.67 7.66 3.90
N LEU A 11 -1.21 7.95 2.71
CA LEU A 11 -0.87 7.23 1.48
C LEU A 11 0.59 7.43 1.06
N TRP A 12 1.11 8.66 1.21
CA TRP A 12 2.54 8.92 1.04
C TRP A 12 3.38 8.14 2.06
N GLY A 13 2.91 8.03 3.30
CA GLY A 13 3.53 7.19 4.32
C GLY A 13 3.55 5.70 3.95
N VAL A 14 2.43 5.15 3.48
CA VAL A 14 2.31 3.75 3.00
C VAL A 14 3.26 3.51 1.83
N ALA A 15 3.30 4.41 0.84
CA ALA A 15 4.21 4.30 -0.30
C ALA A 15 5.68 4.29 0.14
N LEU A 16 6.07 5.21 1.04
CA LEU A 16 7.43 5.28 1.56
C LEU A 16 7.82 4.01 2.33
N LEU A 17 6.92 3.48 3.16
CA LEU A 17 7.17 2.26 3.93
C LEU A 17 7.27 1.03 3.03
N ASN A 18 6.45 0.92 1.98
CA ASN A 18 6.58 -0.15 1.00
C ASN A 18 7.89 -0.04 0.19
N ILE A 19 8.34 1.18 -0.15
CA ILE A 19 9.67 1.40 -0.74
C ILE A 19 10.78 0.99 0.24
N LEU A 20 10.68 1.37 1.51
CA LEU A 20 11.65 0.98 2.54
C LEU A 20 11.72 -0.54 2.69
N ALA A 21 10.57 -1.22 2.71
CA ALA A 21 10.51 -2.68 2.74
C ALA A 21 11.17 -3.30 1.50
N PHE A 22 11.08 -2.63 0.34
CA PHE A 22 11.72 -3.09 -0.90
C PHE A 22 13.24 -2.92 -0.90
N VAL A 23 13.76 -1.76 -0.48
CA VAL A 23 15.18 -1.42 -0.61
C VAL A 23 16.05 -1.87 0.56
N LYS A 24 15.49 -1.97 1.76
CA LYS A 24 16.26 -2.19 2.99
C LYS A 24 16.68 -3.64 3.16
N ASP A 25 17.87 -3.84 3.71
CA ASP A 25 18.33 -5.13 4.21
C ASP A 25 17.46 -5.54 5.40
N GLY A 26 16.51 -6.42 5.13
CA GLY A 26 15.49 -6.83 6.09
C GLY A 26 14.79 -8.13 5.69
N TRP A 27 15.24 -8.77 4.62
CA TRP A 27 14.77 -10.05 4.12
C TRP A 27 15.80 -11.14 4.45
N PRO A 28 15.45 -12.44 4.45
CA PRO A 28 16.34 -13.55 4.82
C PRO A 28 17.67 -13.61 4.06
N CYS A 29 17.72 -12.94 2.91
CA CYS A 29 18.80 -12.87 1.94
C CYS A 29 19.47 -11.48 1.89
N GLY A 30 19.18 -10.60 2.84
CA GLY A 30 19.49 -9.16 2.78
C GLY A 30 18.40 -8.39 2.04
N LYS A 31 18.63 -8.11 0.75
CA LYS A 31 17.68 -7.39 -0.12
C LYS A 31 16.78 -8.34 -0.88
N ILE A 32 15.49 -8.05 -0.94
CA ILE A 32 14.50 -8.92 -1.61
C ILE A 32 14.79 -9.08 -3.11
N TYR A 33 15.34 -8.05 -3.74
CA TYR A 33 15.69 -8.04 -5.16
C TYR A 33 17.11 -8.56 -5.44
N SER A 34 17.84 -8.99 -4.42
CA SER A 34 19.17 -9.57 -4.62
C SER A 34 19.09 -10.89 -5.39
N GLN A 35 20.10 -11.18 -6.20
CA GLN A 35 20.19 -12.46 -6.92
C GLN A 35 20.15 -13.65 -5.97
N VAL A 36 20.72 -13.50 -4.77
CA VAL A 36 20.65 -14.52 -3.72
C VAL A 36 19.20 -14.80 -3.36
N CYS A 37 18.39 -13.78 -3.05
CA CYS A 37 16.99 -13.94 -2.70
C CYS A 37 16.13 -14.56 -3.80
N LEU A 38 16.30 -14.07 -5.03
CA LEU A 38 15.54 -14.51 -6.18
C LEU A 38 15.80 -15.98 -6.51
N ARG A 39 16.99 -16.49 -6.15
CA ARG A 39 17.37 -17.89 -6.35
C ARG A 39 16.99 -18.78 -5.16
N THR A 40 16.81 -18.22 -3.97
CA THR A 40 16.47 -18.98 -2.75
C THR A 40 15.08 -19.63 -2.84
N SER A 41 14.11 -18.97 -3.47
CA SER A 41 12.77 -19.53 -3.62
C SER A 41 12.01 -18.90 -4.79
N ASN A 42 11.27 -19.73 -5.53
CA ASN A 42 10.37 -19.28 -6.60
C ASN A 42 9.24 -18.37 -6.09
N ALA A 43 8.99 -18.34 -4.77
CA ALA A 43 8.05 -17.44 -4.14
C ALA A 43 8.55 -15.98 -4.11
N ILE A 44 9.86 -15.75 -4.01
CA ILE A 44 10.43 -14.41 -3.85
C ILE A 44 10.18 -13.51 -5.07
N PRO A 45 10.40 -13.95 -6.32
CA PRO A 45 10.05 -13.15 -7.50
C PRO A 45 8.59 -12.69 -7.52
N LEU A 46 7.66 -13.55 -7.07
CA LEU A 46 6.25 -13.18 -6.97
C LEU A 46 6.03 -12.08 -5.90
N VAL A 47 6.63 -12.24 -4.71
CA VAL A 47 6.56 -11.23 -3.65
C VAL A 47 7.14 -9.88 -4.11
N VAL A 48 8.25 -9.89 -4.85
CA VAL A 48 8.86 -8.70 -5.44
C VAL A 48 7.88 -8.00 -6.39
N ASN A 49 7.25 -8.73 -7.30
CA ASN A 49 6.30 -8.17 -8.26
C ASN A 49 5.05 -7.59 -7.58
N LEU A 50 4.52 -8.29 -6.56
CA LEU A 50 3.39 -7.82 -5.78
C LEU A 50 3.75 -6.54 -5.01
N LEU A 51 4.94 -6.48 -4.41
CA LEU A 51 5.41 -5.30 -3.67
C LEU A 51 5.60 -4.10 -4.60
N LEU A 52 6.18 -4.31 -5.79
CA LEU A 52 6.27 -3.25 -6.82
C LEU A 52 4.89 -2.75 -7.27
N THR A 53 3.93 -3.67 -7.41
CA THR A 53 2.54 -3.32 -7.77
C THR A 53 1.88 -2.50 -6.66
N ALA A 54 2.05 -2.91 -5.39
CA ALA A 54 1.55 -2.18 -4.23
C ALA A 54 2.17 -0.78 -4.11
N ILE A 55 3.48 -0.63 -4.36
CA ILE A 55 4.16 0.68 -4.43
C ILE A 55 3.54 1.54 -5.53
N GLY A 56 3.39 0.99 -6.74
CA GLY A 56 2.81 1.69 -7.88
C GLY A 56 1.41 2.20 -7.58
N PHE A 57 0.53 1.34 -7.07
CA PHE A 57 -0.84 1.72 -6.70
C PHE A 57 -0.89 2.74 -5.56
N SER A 58 -0.03 2.61 -4.55
CA SER A 58 0.06 3.56 -3.44
C SER A 58 0.46 4.96 -3.92
N LEU A 59 1.45 5.04 -4.83
CA LEU A 59 1.90 6.30 -5.41
C LEU A 59 0.80 6.94 -6.28
N ILE A 60 0.14 6.15 -7.13
CA ILE A 60 -0.96 6.65 -7.96
C ILE A 60 -2.09 7.20 -7.07
N ALA A 61 -2.48 6.45 -6.02
CA ALA A 61 -3.51 6.90 -5.09
C ALA A 61 -3.10 8.19 -4.37
N ALA A 62 -1.86 8.28 -3.88
CA ALA A 62 -1.34 9.47 -3.22
C ALA A 62 -1.36 10.70 -4.15
N ILE A 63 -0.96 10.52 -5.42
CA ILE A 63 -0.98 11.59 -6.43
C ILE A 63 -2.43 12.03 -6.71
N VAL A 64 -3.35 11.09 -6.91
CA VAL A 64 -4.76 11.40 -7.18
C VAL A 64 -5.39 12.20 -6.03
N GLU A 65 -5.17 11.81 -4.77
CA GLU A 65 -5.65 12.57 -3.60
C GLU A 65 -5.01 13.96 -3.51
N THR A 66 -3.70 14.05 -3.78
CA THR A 66 -2.98 15.34 -3.76
C THR A 66 -3.50 16.29 -4.83
N VAL A 67 -3.74 15.78 -6.05
CA VAL A 67 -4.31 16.55 -7.16
C VAL A 67 -5.75 16.96 -6.87
N ALA A 68 -6.56 16.07 -6.30
CA ALA A 68 -7.93 16.38 -5.91
C ALA A 68 -7.99 17.50 -4.85
N LEU A 69 -7.03 17.51 -3.91
CA LEU A 69 -6.88 18.58 -2.94
C LEU A 69 -6.49 19.91 -3.62
N PHE A 70 -5.49 19.89 -4.50
CA PHE A 70 -5.02 21.08 -5.21
C PHE A 70 -6.09 21.73 -6.09
N LEU A 71 -6.92 20.92 -6.74
CA LEU A 71 -7.97 21.42 -7.63
C LEU A 71 -9.25 21.84 -6.89
N GLY A 72 -9.26 21.85 -5.55
CA GLY A 72 -10.42 22.25 -4.75
C GLY A 72 -11.65 21.37 -5.02
N LEU A 73 -11.41 20.15 -5.47
CA LEU A 73 -12.35 19.30 -6.20
C LEU A 73 -13.31 18.56 -5.25
N ILE A 74 -13.58 19.13 -4.08
CA ILE A 74 -14.17 18.47 -2.91
C ILE A 74 -15.70 18.28 -3.05
N SER A 75 -16.41 19.03 -3.91
CA SER A 75 -17.88 19.15 -3.77
C SER A 75 -18.78 18.44 -4.80
N LYS A 76 -18.35 18.04 -6.01
CA LYS A 76 -19.25 17.32 -6.95
C LYS A 76 -18.61 16.69 -8.21
N SER A 77 -17.60 17.30 -8.82
CA SER A 77 -17.01 16.82 -10.10
C SER A 77 -16.07 15.61 -9.94
N SER A 78 -15.62 15.32 -8.71
CA SER A 78 -14.50 14.40 -8.44
C SER A 78 -14.90 13.03 -7.96
N HIS A 79 -16.19 12.71 -8.00
CA HIS A 79 -16.69 11.42 -7.54
C HIS A 79 -15.96 10.25 -8.21
N LYS A 80 -15.60 10.40 -9.50
CA LYS A 80 -14.84 9.40 -10.24
C LYS A 80 -13.39 9.28 -9.79
N LEU A 81 -12.68 10.39 -9.60
CA LEU A 81 -11.27 10.39 -9.15
C LEU A 81 -11.13 9.84 -7.72
N LEU A 82 -12.00 10.28 -6.81
CA LEU A 82 -12.02 9.79 -5.44
C LEU A 82 -12.45 8.31 -5.39
N PHE A 83 -13.33 7.86 -6.28
CA PHE A 83 -13.68 6.44 -6.38
C PHE A 83 -12.50 5.60 -6.87
N ILE A 84 -11.76 6.04 -7.89
CA ILE A 84 -10.55 5.37 -8.37
C ILE A 84 -9.53 5.25 -7.25
N SER A 85 -9.30 6.33 -6.51
CA SER A 85 -8.42 6.31 -5.34
C SER A 85 -8.88 5.28 -4.30
N LYS A 86 -10.17 5.24 -3.94
CA LYS A 86 -10.72 4.22 -3.01
C LYS A 86 -10.43 2.80 -3.46
N VAL A 87 -10.64 2.49 -4.74
CA VAL A 87 -10.38 1.16 -5.30
C VAL A 87 -8.88 0.83 -5.22
N LEU A 88 -8.01 1.77 -5.59
CA LEU A 88 -6.56 1.58 -5.50
C LEU A 88 -6.09 1.30 -4.07
N ILE A 89 -6.61 2.04 -3.08
CA ILE A 89 -6.25 1.85 -1.67
C ILE A 89 -6.68 0.47 -1.18
N CYS A 90 -7.87 0.01 -1.56
CA CYS A 90 -8.32 -1.36 -1.28
C CYS A 90 -7.39 -2.40 -1.92
N LEU A 91 -6.98 -2.20 -3.17
CA LEU A 91 -6.05 -3.11 -3.84
C LEU A 91 -4.70 -3.16 -3.13
N VAL A 92 -4.15 -2.01 -2.71
CA VAL A 92 -2.91 -1.95 -1.92
C VAL A 92 -3.05 -2.76 -0.64
N ALA A 93 -4.12 -2.55 0.13
CA ALA A 93 -4.34 -3.26 1.38
C ALA A 93 -4.41 -4.79 1.17
N ASN A 94 -5.10 -5.25 0.12
CA ASN A 94 -5.19 -6.68 -0.20
C ASN A 94 -3.86 -7.25 -0.69
N LEU A 95 -3.10 -6.50 -1.50
CA LEU A 95 -1.77 -6.91 -1.96
C LEU A 95 -0.79 -7.05 -0.79
N ASP A 96 -0.74 -6.06 0.11
CA ASP A 96 0.13 -6.10 1.29
C ASP A 96 -0.24 -7.26 2.22
N LEU A 97 -1.54 -7.52 2.44
CA LEU A 97 -2.00 -8.71 3.16
C LEU A 97 -1.57 -10.01 2.48
N PHE A 98 -1.78 -10.11 1.16
CA PHE A 98 -1.42 -11.30 0.40
C PHE A 98 0.09 -11.56 0.45
N ILE A 99 0.92 -10.51 0.35
CA ILE A 99 2.37 -10.61 0.51
C ILE A 99 2.72 -11.22 1.87
N ILE A 100 2.11 -10.75 2.96
CA ILE A 100 2.37 -11.27 4.32
C ILE A 100 1.96 -12.75 4.42
N PHE A 101 0.75 -13.10 4.00
CA PHE A 101 0.25 -14.47 4.08
C PHE A 101 1.06 -15.43 3.22
N PHE A 102 1.35 -15.05 1.98
CA PHE A 102 2.12 -15.87 1.04
C PHE A 102 3.55 -16.07 1.53
N TYR A 103 4.18 -15.00 2.02
CA TYR A 103 5.51 -15.07 2.61
C TYR A 103 5.55 -15.97 3.86
N TYR A 104 4.59 -15.82 4.78
CA TYR A 104 4.53 -16.63 6.00
C TYR A 104 4.32 -18.11 5.70
N ASN A 105 3.43 -18.42 4.75
CA ASN A 105 3.09 -19.79 4.36
C ASN A 105 4.25 -20.52 3.66
N HIS A 106 5.16 -19.80 2.97
CA HIS A 106 6.23 -20.43 2.19
C HIS A 106 7.61 -20.37 2.83
N LEU A 107 7.88 -19.37 3.68
CA LEU A 107 9.22 -19.15 4.23
C LEU A 107 9.27 -19.30 5.74
N THR A 108 8.16 -19.16 6.47
CA THR A 108 8.05 -19.39 7.94
C THR A 108 9.07 -18.65 8.83
N VAL A 109 9.85 -17.70 8.31
CA VAL A 109 10.83 -16.93 9.09
C VAL A 109 10.34 -15.51 9.35
N ARG A 110 10.41 -15.06 10.61
CA ARG A 110 10.00 -13.71 11.02
C ARG A 110 11.15 -12.71 10.79
N PHE A 111 10.95 -11.74 9.91
CA PHE A 111 11.92 -10.67 9.60
C PHE A 111 11.37 -9.23 9.63
N TRP A 112 12.17 -8.23 10.00
CA TRP A 112 11.74 -6.83 10.10
C TRP A 112 10.88 -6.29 8.95
N SER A 113 11.14 -6.69 7.69
CA SER A 113 10.33 -6.27 6.54
C SER A 113 8.87 -6.71 6.59
N HIS A 114 8.52 -7.85 7.22
CA HIS A 114 7.13 -8.28 7.36
C HIS A 114 6.32 -7.36 8.29
N ILE A 115 6.98 -6.79 9.32
CA ILE A 115 6.33 -5.88 10.27
C ILE A 115 5.97 -4.59 9.53
N ILE A 116 6.87 -4.08 8.69
CA ILE A 116 6.62 -2.87 7.89
C ILE A 116 5.44 -3.10 6.94
N ILE A 117 5.41 -4.23 6.22
CA ILE A 117 4.31 -4.53 5.29
C ILE A 117 2.99 -4.72 6.04
N ALA A 118 3.00 -5.33 7.24
CA ALA A 118 1.81 -5.44 8.09
C ALA A 118 1.28 -4.07 8.54
N VAL A 119 2.17 -3.14 8.87
CA VAL A 119 1.78 -1.76 9.19
C VAL A 119 1.22 -1.05 7.95
N CYS A 120 1.82 -1.22 6.76
CA CYS A 120 1.28 -0.72 5.49
C CYS A 120 -0.14 -1.24 5.21
N ALA A 121 -0.34 -2.56 5.32
CA ALA A 121 -1.64 -3.20 5.17
C ALA A 121 -2.68 -2.61 6.13
N GLY A 122 -2.33 -2.45 7.41
CA GLY A 122 -3.20 -1.87 8.43
C GLY A 122 -3.58 -0.42 8.13
N MET A 123 -2.63 0.41 7.72
CA MET A 123 -2.89 1.81 7.37
C MET A 123 -3.74 1.94 6.09
N ALA A 124 -3.42 1.19 5.04
CA ALA A 124 -4.19 1.19 3.81
C ALA A 124 -5.63 0.71 4.05
N LEU A 125 -5.80 -0.35 4.85
CA LEU A 125 -7.11 -0.86 5.23
C LEU A 125 -7.90 0.14 6.08
N ALA A 126 -7.26 0.82 7.03
CA ALA A 126 -7.91 1.84 7.84
C ALA A 126 -8.43 3.01 6.99
N ILE A 127 -7.66 3.49 6.02
CA ILE A 127 -8.12 4.52 5.07
C ILE A 127 -9.29 4.00 4.23
N ALA A 128 -9.18 2.78 3.71
CA ALA A 128 -10.26 2.17 2.93
C ALA A 128 -11.56 2.13 3.75
N ILE A 129 -11.51 1.63 4.99
CA ILE A 129 -12.65 1.58 5.90
C ILE A 129 -13.22 2.98 6.13
N ILE A 130 -12.39 3.97 6.46
CA ILE A 130 -12.85 5.35 6.69
C ILE A 130 -13.55 5.90 5.44
N LYS A 131 -12.96 5.73 4.25
CA LYS A 131 -13.53 6.22 2.98
C LYS A 131 -14.80 5.49 2.56
N PHE A 132 -14.96 4.21 2.91
CA PHE A 132 -16.16 3.43 2.61
C PHE A 132 -17.30 3.70 3.60
N PHE A 133 -17.01 3.71 4.90
CA PHE A 133 -18.03 3.87 5.94
C PHE A 133 -18.43 5.33 6.19
N ALA A 134 -17.55 6.32 5.99
CA ALA A 134 -17.94 7.73 6.10
C ALA A 134 -19.01 8.14 5.07
N ASN A 135 -19.07 7.45 3.93
CA ASN A 135 -20.11 7.66 2.91
C ASN A 135 -21.49 7.08 3.28
N THR A 136 -21.61 6.29 4.35
CA THR A 136 -22.90 5.68 4.76
C THR A 136 -23.72 6.56 5.69
N LYS A 137 -23.17 7.66 6.22
CA LYS A 137 -23.87 8.57 7.15
C LYS A 137 -24.45 9.83 6.51
N GLY A 138 -24.42 9.94 5.17
CA GLY A 138 -24.88 11.12 4.44
C GLY A 138 -25.77 10.81 3.23
N GLY A 139 -26.53 9.72 3.30
CA GLY A 139 -27.61 9.38 2.36
C GLY A 139 -28.96 9.62 2.98
#